data_AF-A0A9K3NPT3-F1
#
_entry.id   AF-A0A9K3NPT3-F1
#
_cell.length_a   1.000
_cell.length_b   1.000
_cell.length_c   1.000
_cell.angle_alpha   90.00
_cell.angle_beta   90.00
_cell.angle_gamma   90.00
#
_symmetry.space_group_name_H-M   'P 1'
#
loop_
_entity.id
_entity.type
_entity.pdbx_description
1 polymer ?
#
loop_
_entity_poly.entity_id
_entity_poly.type
_entity_poly.pdbx_seq_one_letter_code
_entity_poly.pdbx_strand_id
1 'polypeptide(L)'
;MGKSSLNMASIEQKKGDEDLLRLIEEQRREKEEALKIVLELERQLDAKQKLEMEIVELKGKVKVIKLMADEDDTAVQGQIKKLNDELEEKVEEMGDLEDMNQTLVVKERESNYELQEVRKELIKVFKGMKGMFSGHTNIGVKRMGEIDSKAFLDACKVKYGSEEAQIKASELCSMWQEELKNPAWHPEVINENDKKLKTLKVEWGIGIFDAVVAAFMELNEYNPSGRYEVNELWNFKDNKKALLKKVISYILKNLRSLKRKRGHGSYFFYPFCNHVCITCPNLSSFLF
;
A
#
# COMPACT_ATOMS: atom_id res chain seq x y z
N MET A 1 10.53 13.29 44.92
CA MET A 1 10.70 12.61 43.62
C MET A 1 9.57 12.88 42.62
N GLY A 2 8.34 13.28 43.01
CA GLY A 2 7.21 13.47 42.09
C GLY A 2 7.26 14.64 41.08
N LYS A 3 7.93 15.77 41.40
CA LYS A 3 8.00 16.94 40.48
C LYS A 3 8.78 16.66 39.18
N SER A 4 9.79 15.80 39.23
CA SER A 4 10.60 15.45 38.04
C SER A 4 9.81 14.58 37.06
N SER A 5 9.04 13.61 37.57
CA SER A 5 8.20 12.72 36.76
C SER A 5 7.05 13.47 36.08
N LEU A 6 6.40 14.41 36.79
CA LEU A 6 5.34 15.24 36.21
C LEU A 6 5.87 16.19 35.11
N ASN A 7 7.06 16.77 35.30
CA ASN A 7 7.69 17.61 34.28
C ASN A 7 8.05 16.81 33.02
N MET A 8 8.57 15.59 33.18
CA MET A 8 8.88 14.70 32.05
C MET A 8 7.62 14.34 31.27
N ALA A 9 6.52 13.96 31.95
CA ALA A 9 5.25 13.67 31.30
C ALA A 9 4.69 14.89 30.54
N SER A 10 4.79 16.10 31.11
CA SER A 10 4.32 17.32 30.45
C SER A 10 5.15 17.70 29.20
N ILE A 11 6.47 17.48 29.23
CA ILE A 11 7.34 17.67 28.06
C ILE A 11 6.98 16.68 26.96
N GLU A 12 6.74 15.43 27.33
CA GLU A 12 6.40 14.35 26.39
C GLU A 12 5.03 14.58 25.74
N GLN A 13 4.05 15.06 26.52
CA GLN A 13 2.75 15.50 26.02
C GLN A 13 2.88 16.64 25.00
N LYS A 14 3.60 17.72 25.35
CA LYS A 14 3.81 18.86 24.44
C LYS A 14 4.47 18.44 23.12
N LYS A 15 5.45 17.54 23.20
CA LYS A 15 6.11 17.01 22.00
C LYS A 15 5.15 16.17 21.15
N GLY A 16 4.27 15.39 21.77
CA GLY A 16 3.20 14.67 21.08
C GLY A 16 2.23 15.61 20.37
N ASP A 17 1.81 16.68 21.04
CA ASP A 17 0.90 17.69 20.48
C ASP A 17 1.54 18.44 19.30
N GLU A 18 2.83 18.81 19.40
CA GLU A 18 3.60 19.43 18.31
C GLU A 18 3.81 18.49 17.11
N ASP A 19 4.03 17.20 17.35
CA ASP A 19 4.13 16.19 16.29
C ASP A 19 2.77 16.00 15.59
N LEU A 20 1.67 15.99 16.34
CA LEU A 20 0.31 15.88 15.81
C LEU A 20 -0.06 17.09 14.96
N LEU A 21 0.21 18.31 15.43
CA LEU A 21 -0.04 19.54 14.68
C LEU A 21 0.72 19.55 13.34
N ARG A 22 1.99 19.10 13.34
CA ARG A 22 2.78 18.99 12.11
C ARG A 22 2.18 17.99 11.12
N LEU A 23 1.68 16.85 11.60
CA LEU A 23 1.03 15.85 10.75
C LEU A 23 -0.28 16.37 10.14
N ILE A 24 -1.10 17.08 10.93
CA ILE A 24 -2.34 17.70 10.44
C ILE A 24 -2.04 18.71 9.34
N GLU A 25 -1.00 19.54 9.53
CA GLU A 25 -0.61 20.55 8.56
C GLU A 25 0.04 19.97 7.29
N GLU A 26 0.80 18.87 7.40
CA GLU A 26 1.30 18.11 6.25
C GLU A 26 0.13 17.51 5.46
N GLN A 27 -0.84 16.89 6.15
CA GLN A 27 -2.03 16.32 5.51
C GLN A 27 -2.92 17.38 4.87
N ARG A 28 -3.07 18.56 5.49
CA ARG A 28 -3.81 19.70 4.90
C ARG A 28 -3.16 20.15 3.59
N ARG A 29 -1.84 20.30 3.58
CA ARG A 29 -1.08 20.66 2.38
C ARG A 29 -1.20 19.63 1.27
N GLU A 30 -1.03 18.35 1.59
CA GLU A 30 -1.19 17.25 0.63
C GLU A 30 -2.62 17.24 0.03
N LYS A 31 -3.66 17.48 0.84
CA LYS A 31 -5.04 17.61 0.36
C LYS A 31 -5.24 18.81 -0.55
N GLU A 32 -4.67 19.96 -0.21
CA GLU A 32 -4.77 21.17 -1.03
C GLU A 32 -4.05 21.01 -2.37
N GLU A 33 -2.89 20.36 -2.39
CA GLU A 33 -2.18 20.02 -3.62
C GLU A 33 -2.99 19.04 -4.47
N ALA A 34 -3.56 17.99 -3.87
CA ALA A 34 -4.44 17.07 -4.58
C ALA A 34 -5.67 17.77 -5.18
N LEU A 35 -6.32 18.67 -4.43
CA LEU A 35 -7.47 19.45 -4.91
C LEU A 35 -7.10 20.37 -6.08
N LYS A 36 -5.92 21.00 -6.05
CA LYS A 36 -5.44 21.81 -7.19
C LYS A 36 -5.27 20.96 -8.44
N ILE A 37 -4.73 19.75 -8.30
CA ILE A 37 -4.58 18.81 -9.42
C ILE A 37 -5.95 18.40 -9.95
N VAL A 38 -6.90 18.06 -9.08
CA VAL A 38 -8.28 17.68 -9.48
C VAL A 38 -8.95 18.81 -10.26
N LEU A 39 -8.92 20.05 -9.75
CA LEU A 39 -9.50 21.21 -10.43
C LEU A 39 -8.89 21.47 -11.80
N GLU A 40 -7.58 21.26 -11.94
CA GLU A 40 -6.89 21.40 -13.22
C GLU A 40 -7.31 20.30 -14.21
N LEU A 41 -7.42 19.06 -13.73
CA LEU A 41 -7.91 17.94 -14.55
C LEU A 41 -9.36 18.12 -14.98
N GLU A 42 -10.22 18.65 -14.12
CA GLU A 42 -11.61 18.98 -14.46
C GLU A 42 -11.67 20.00 -15.60
N ARG A 43 -10.86 21.07 -15.53
CA ARG A 43 -10.76 22.06 -16.62
C ARG A 43 -10.27 21.46 -17.93
N GLN A 44 -9.26 20.58 -17.87
CA GLN A 44 -8.74 19.91 -19.05
C GLN A 44 -9.79 18.96 -19.67
N LEU A 45 -10.56 18.28 -18.82
CA LEU A 45 -11.66 17.43 -19.27
C LEU A 45 -12.77 18.25 -19.95
N ASP A 46 -13.16 19.38 -19.35
CA ASP A 46 -14.15 20.30 -19.93
C ASP A 46 -13.68 20.85 -21.29
N ALA A 47 -12.39 21.22 -21.39
CA ALA A 47 -11.79 21.68 -22.63
C ALA A 47 -11.80 20.58 -23.71
N LYS A 48 -11.46 19.34 -23.35
CA LYS A 48 -11.53 18.18 -24.25
C LYS A 48 -12.96 17.94 -24.74
N GLN A 49 -13.93 17.94 -23.84
CA GLN A 49 -15.35 17.75 -24.19
C GLN A 49 -15.85 18.86 -25.13
N LYS A 50 -15.42 20.11 -24.91
CA LYS A 50 -15.72 21.22 -25.82
C LYS A 50 -15.16 20.98 -27.22
N LEU A 51 -13.91 20.54 -27.33
CA LEU A 51 -13.26 20.18 -28.59
C LEU A 51 -14.04 19.05 -29.32
N GLU A 52 -14.48 18.02 -28.59
CA GLU A 52 -15.32 16.94 -29.12
C GLU A 52 -16.64 17.46 -29.69
N MET A 53 -17.32 18.37 -28.99
CA MET A 53 -18.55 18.99 -29.49
C MET A 53 -18.31 19.83 -30.76
N GLU A 54 -17.25 20.63 -30.80
CA GLU A 54 -16.89 21.45 -31.98
C GLU A 54 -16.61 20.58 -33.21
N ILE A 55 -15.87 19.48 -33.05
CA ILE A 55 -15.60 18.51 -34.14
C ILE A 55 -16.90 17.91 -34.65
N VAL A 56 -17.82 17.51 -33.76
CA VAL A 56 -19.12 16.94 -34.15
C VAL A 56 -19.98 17.97 -34.89
N GLU A 57 -19.99 19.22 -34.42
CA GLU A 57 -20.72 20.32 -35.05
C GLU A 57 -20.18 20.61 -36.47
N LEU A 58 -18.86 20.74 -36.61
CA LEU A 58 -18.21 20.98 -37.90
C LEU A 58 -18.45 19.82 -38.88
N LYS A 59 -18.32 18.57 -38.42
CA LYS A 59 -18.68 17.38 -39.23
C LYS A 59 -20.14 17.43 -39.70
N GLY A 60 -21.06 17.86 -38.83
CA GLY A 60 -22.47 18.03 -39.16
C GLY A 60 -22.69 19.10 -40.23
N LYS A 61 -22.09 20.29 -40.06
CA LYS A 61 -22.19 21.41 -41.01
C LYS A 61 -21.68 21.02 -42.40
N VAL A 62 -20.50 20.41 -42.48
CA VAL A 62 -19.92 19.93 -43.75
C VAL A 62 -20.88 18.96 -44.45
N LYS A 63 -21.47 18.01 -43.70
CA LYS A 63 -22.39 17.02 -44.26
C LYS A 63 -23.68 17.63 -44.79
N VAL A 64 -24.27 18.60 -44.08
CA VAL A 64 -25.51 19.28 -44.50
C VAL A 64 -25.27 20.08 -45.77
N ILE A 65 -24.20 20.89 -45.82
CA ILE A 65 -23.88 21.71 -47.00
C ILE A 65 -23.64 20.82 -48.22
N LYS A 66 -22.92 19.70 -48.04
CA LYS A 66 -22.66 18.73 -49.12
C LYS A 66 -23.92 18.05 -49.67
N LEU A 67 -24.99 17.92 -48.88
CA LEU A 67 -26.27 17.35 -49.31
C LEU A 67 -27.18 18.36 -50.03
N MET A 68 -27.00 19.65 -49.74
CA MET A 68 -27.86 20.73 -50.26
C MET A 68 -27.24 21.49 -51.45
N ALA A 69 -25.98 21.24 -51.77
CA ALA A 69 -25.23 21.97 -52.79
C ALA A 69 -25.38 21.34 -54.19
N ASP A 70 -25.59 22.17 -55.22
CA ASP A 70 -25.30 21.80 -56.60
C ASP A 70 -23.78 21.76 -56.82
N GLU A 71 -23.28 20.73 -57.51
CA GLU A 71 -21.83 20.45 -57.63
C GLU A 71 -21.02 21.61 -58.25
N ASP A 72 -21.66 22.47 -59.05
CA ASP A 72 -21.03 23.59 -59.78
C ASP A 72 -20.95 24.92 -59.00
N ASP A 73 -21.52 25.02 -57.78
CA ASP A 73 -21.43 26.24 -56.98
C ASP A 73 -20.04 26.40 -56.31
N THR A 74 -19.16 27.11 -57.02
CA THR A 74 -17.81 27.44 -56.55
C THR A 74 -17.75 28.16 -55.20
N ALA A 75 -18.76 28.96 -54.83
CA ALA A 75 -18.80 29.63 -53.54
C ALA A 75 -19.07 28.64 -52.41
N VAL A 76 -19.98 27.69 -52.63
CA VAL A 76 -20.28 26.61 -51.68
C VAL A 76 -19.08 25.67 -51.52
N GLN A 77 -18.39 25.33 -52.61
CA GLN A 77 -17.15 24.54 -52.53
C GLN A 77 -16.06 25.24 -51.70
N GLY A 78 -15.92 26.56 -51.83
CA GLY A 78 -15.00 27.36 -51.00
C GLY A 78 -15.33 27.31 -49.51
N GLN A 79 -16.62 27.36 -49.15
CA GLN A 79 -17.07 27.24 -47.76
C GLN A 79 -16.83 25.84 -47.19
N ILE A 80 -17.12 24.78 -47.97
CA ILE A 80 -16.85 23.39 -47.58
C ILE A 80 -15.35 23.20 -47.30
N LYS A 81 -14.48 23.73 -48.18
CA LYS A 81 -13.03 23.62 -47.99
C LYS A 81 -12.58 24.26 -46.68
N LYS A 82 -13.01 25.50 -46.42
CA LYS A 82 -12.67 26.20 -45.17
C LYS A 82 -13.11 25.43 -43.91
N LEU A 83 -14.33 24.89 -43.91
CA LEU A 83 -14.84 24.10 -42.79
C LEU A 83 -14.09 22.78 -42.62
N ASN A 84 -13.64 22.16 -43.71
CA ASN A 84 -12.81 20.96 -43.65
C ASN A 84 -11.42 21.25 -43.09
N ASP A 85 -10.78 22.35 -43.50
CA ASP A 85 -9.46 22.75 -42.99
C ASP A 85 -9.52 22.99 -41.46
N GLU A 86 -10.57 23.70 -40.97
CA GLU A 86 -10.80 23.90 -39.53
C GLU A 86 -11.12 22.60 -38.78
N LEU A 87 -11.89 21.71 -39.41
CA LEU A 87 -12.20 20.41 -38.84
C LEU A 87 -10.94 19.52 -38.74
N GLU A 88 -10.07 19.56 -39.75
CA GLU A 88 -8.80 18.82 -39.77
C GLU A 88 -7.89 19.28 -38.63
N GLU A 89 -7.69 20.60 -38.47
CA GLU A 89 -6.91 21.18 -37.36
C GLU A 89 -7.44 20.70 -36.00
N LYS A 90 -8.77 20.71 -35.80
CA LYS A 90 -9.39 20.29 -34.53
C LYS A 90 -9.27 18.78 -34.29
N VAL A 91 -9.33 17.96 -35.34
CA VAL A 91 -9.12 16.51 -35.26
C VAL A 91 -7.66 16.19 -34.96
N GLU A 92 -6.71 16.91 -35.54
CA GLU A 92 -5.28 16.78 -35.22
C GLU A 92 -5.01 17.16 -33.76
N GLU A 93 -5.54 18.30 -33.28
CA GLU A 93 -5.43 18.73 -31.87
C GLU A 93 -5.98 17.66 -30.91
N MET A 94 -7.09 17.02 -31.27
CA MET A 94 -7.64 15.91 -30.49
C MET A 94 -6.74 14.69 -30.49
N GLY A 95 -6.17 14.33 -31.64
CA GLY A 95 -5.24 13.22 -31.78
C GLY A 95 -3.99 13.40 -30.90
N ASP A 96 -3.41 14.59 -30.91
CA ASP A 96 -2.25 14.93 -30.06
C ASP A 96 -2.55 14.76 -28.56
N LEU A 97 -3.75 15.16 -28.11
CA LEU A 97 -4.19 14.97 -26.72
C LEU A 97 -4.36 13.49 -26.36
N GLU A 98 -4.91 12.68 -27.28
CA GLU A 98 -5.06 11.24 -27.08
C GLU A 98 -3.71 10.53 -27.01
N ASP A 99 -2.77 10.89 -27.88
CA ASP A 99 -1.41 10.35 -27.92
C ASP A 99 -0.62 10.71 -26.65
N MET A 100 -0.76 11.96 -26.19
CA MET A 100 -0.16 12.41 -24.93
C MET A 100 -0.73 11.61 -23.74
N ASN A 101 -2.06 11.44 -23.67
CA ASN A 101 -2.71 10.67 -22.62
C ASN A 101 -2.26 9.20 -22.63
N GLN A 102 -2.17 8.59 -23.80
CA GLN A 102 -1.67 7.22 -23.95
C GLN A 102 -0.22 7.09 -23.45
N THR A 103 0.64 8.07 -23.78
CA THR A 103 2.02 8.12 -23.29
C THR A 103 2.08 8.24 -21.76
N LEU A 104 1.25 9.09 -21.15
CA LEU A 104 1.18 9.25 -19.70
C LEU A 104 0.72 7.96 -19.01
N VAL A 105 -0.26 7.25 -19.57
CA VAL A 105 -0.73 5.95 -19.06
C VAL A 105 0.39 4.91 -19.10
N VAL A 106 1.19 4.86 -20.17
CA VAL A 106 2.34 3.95 -20.24
C VAL A 106 3.37 4.27 -19.16
N LYS A 107 3.75 5.54 -19.01
CA LYS A 107 4.73 5.96 -17.99
C LYS A 107 4.24 5.74 -16.56
N GLU A 108 2.96 5.95 -16.28
CA GLU A 108 2.38 5.65 -14.97
C GLU A 108 2.54 4.17 -14.65
N ARG A 109 2.18 3.29 -15.60
CA ARG A 109 2.28 1.84 -15.43
C ARG A 109 3.72 1.39 -15.19
N GLU A 110 4.67 1.93 -15.95
CA GLU A 110 6.11 1.66 -15.77
C GLU A 110 6.58 2.08 -14.38
N SER A 111 6.28 3.32 -13.96
CA SER A 111 6.67 3.82 -12.65
C SER A 111 6.00 3.04 -11.51
N ASN A 112 4.73 2.68 -11.66
CA ASN A 112 4.00 1.88 -10.69
C ASN A 112 4.64 0.50 -10.55
N TYR A 113 4.97 -0.16 -11.66
CA TYR A 113 5.66 -1.44 -11.68
C TYR A 113 6.98 -1.39 -10.89
N GLU A 114 7.82 -0.39 -11.14
CA GLU A 114 9.07 -0.18 -10.39
C GLU A 114 8.81 0.01 -8.88
N LEU A 115 7.83 0.84 -8.50
CA LEU A 115 7.48 1.06 -7.11
C LEU A 115 6.97 -0.21 -6.41
N GLN A 116 6.23 -1.06 -7.12
CA GLN A 116 5.78 -2.35 -6.59
C GLN A 116 6.94 -3.33 -6.43
N GLU A 117 7.87 -3.40 -7.39
CA GLU A 117 9.07 -4.24 -7.27
C GLU A 117 9.94 -3.81 -6.09
N VAL A 118 10.15 -2.50 -5.91
CA VAL A 118 10.84 -1.96 -4.73
C VAL A 118 10.13 -2.35 -3.44
N ARG A 119 8.80 -2.23 -3.38
CA ARG A 119 8.02 -2.64 -2.20
C ARG A 119 8.19 -4.13 -1.91
N LYS A 120 8.11 -5.00 -2.92
CA LYS A 120 8.32 -6.46 -2.77
C LYS A 120 9.70 -6.76 -2.23
N GLU A 121 10.73 -6.11 -2.77
CA GLU A 121 12.11 -6.34 -2.35
C GLU A 121 12.35 -5.87 -0.91
N LEU A 122 11.81 -4.71 -0.53
CA LEU A 122 11.84 -4.26 0.85
C LEU A 122 11.14 -5.23 1.80
N ILE A 123 9.99 -5.80 1.42
CA ILE A 123 9.31 -6.82 2.22
C ILE A 123 10.22 -8.04 2.43
N LYS A 124 10.91 -8.52 1.38
CA LYS A 124 11.88 -9.63 1.51
C LYS A 124 13.01 -9.27 2.47
N VAL A 125 13.56 -8.05 2.37
CA VAL A 125 14.60 -7.54 3.26
C VAL A 125 14.13 -7.57 4.72
N PHE A 126 12.94 -7.05 5.03
CA PHE A 126 12.39 -7.10 6.40
C PHE A 126 12.16 -8.53 6.90
N LYS A 127 11.71 -9.45 6.04
CA LYS A 127 11.54 -10.87 6.40
C LYS A 127 12.89 -11.56 6.67
N GLY A 128 13.91 -11.30 5.84
CA GLY A 128 15.25 -11.89 6.00
C GLY A 128 16.03 -11.32 7.17
N MET A 129 15.76 -10.08 7.57
CA MET A 129 16.40 -9.39 8.69
C MET A 129 15.66 -9.56 10.03
N LYS A 130 14.85 -10.61 10.17
CA LYS A 130 14.10 -10.93 11.39
C LYS A 130 15.08 -11.10 12.58
N GLY A 131 15.06 -10.16 13.52
CA GLY A 131 15.99 -10.10 14.68
C GLY A 131 17.07 -9.01 14.62
N MET A 132 17.34 -8.43 13.44
CA MET A 132 18.25 -7.27 13.30
C MET A 132 17.56 -5.94 13.66
N PHE A 133 16.24 -5.95 13.51
CA PHE A 133 15.30 -4.92 13.91
C PHE A 133 14.77 -5.30 15.30
N SER A 134 15.14 -4.55 16.35
CA SER A 134 14.72 -4.83 17.74
C SER A 134 13.20 -4.93 17.85
N GLY A 135 12.65 -5.77 18.73
CA GLY A 135 11.21 -6.09 18.85
C GLY A 135 10.22 -4.93 19.08
N HIS A 136 10.67 -3.67 19.02
CA HIS A 136 9.88 -2.44 19.04
C HIS A 136 10.05 -1.64 17.75
N THR A 137 9.97 -2.28 16.59
CA THR A 137 10.09 -1.58 15.32
C THR A 137 8.79 -0.93 14.90
N ASN A 138 8.77 0.39 14.87
CA ASN A 138 7.62 1.17 14.38
C ASN A 138 7.26 0.85 12.92
N ILE A 139 8.20 0.31 12.14
CA ILE A 139 7.97 -0.10 10.74
C ILE A 139 8.39 -1.55 10.58
N GLY A 140 7.54 -2.35 9.93
CA GLY A 140 7.83 -3.74 9.62
C GLY A 140 6.92 -4.30 8.54
N VAL A 141 6.77 -5.61 8.51
CA VAL A 141 5.86 -6.31 7.59
C VAL A 141 4.62 -6.76 8.37
N LYS A 142 3.45 -6.36 7.90
CA LYS A 142 2.15 -6.87 8.38
C LYS A 142 1.60 -7.85 7.35
N ARG A 143 0.98 -8.93 7.81
CA ARG A 143 0.18 -9.84 6.98
C ARG A 143 -1.25 -9.34 6.99
N MET A 144 -1.65 -8.66 5.91
CA MET A 144 -3.00 -8.15 5.74
C MET A 144 -3.95 -9.31 5.53
N GLY A 145 -5.01 -9.36 6.32
CA GLY A 145 -5.99 -10.44 6.29
C GLY A 145 -5.65 -11.64 7.17
N GLU A 146 -4.59 -11.56 7.96
CA GLU A 146 -4.32 -12.53 9.01
C GLU A 146 -5.12 -12.18 10.27
N ILE A 147 -5.81 -13.16 10.82
CA ILE A 147 -6.53 -13.03 12.09
C ILE A 147 -5.55 -12.84 13.26
N ASP A 148 -5.81 -11.86 14.14
CA ASP A 148 -5.06 -11.70 15.38
C ASP A 148 -5.34 -12.87 16.34
N SER A 149 -4.42 -13.84 16.36
CA SER A 149 -4.52 -15.03 17.20
C SER A 149 -4.56 -14.72 18.71
N LYS A 150 -4.15 -13.52 19.13
CA LYS A 150 -4.21 -13.13 20.54
C LYS A 150 -5.65 -13.05 21.04
N ALA A 151 -6.58 -12.54 20.23
CA ALA A 151 -7.99 -12.48 20.59
C ALA A 151 -8.57 -13.87 20.86
N PHE A 152 -8.13 -14.86 20.08
CA PHE A 152 -8.52 -16.26 20.24
C PHE A 152 -7.93 -16.86 21.51
N LEU A 153 -6.64 -16.60 21.77
CA LEU A 153 -5.97 -17.06 22.99
C LEU A 153 -6.63 -16.49 24.25
N ASP A 154 -6.95 -15.20 24.25
CA ASP A 154 -7.56 -14.53 25.39
C ASP A 154 -8.98 -15.06 25.66
N ALA A 155 -9.78 -15.30 24.61
CA ALA A 155 -11.09 -15.92 24.75
C ALA A 155 -11.03 -17.40 25.20
N CYS A 156 -10.08 -18.18 24.66
CA CYS A 156 -9.90 -19.58 25.04
C CYS A 156 -9.42 -19.74 26.48
N LYS A 157 -8.59 -18.83 27.01
CA LYS A 157 -8.17 -18.83 28.42
C LYS A 157 -9.32 -18.66 29.41
N VAL A 158 -10.42 -18.02 29.01
CA VAL A 158 -11.62 -17.87 29.84
C VAL A 158 -12.42 -19.17 29.91
N LYS A 159 -12.40 -19.98 28.84
CA LYS A 159 -13.18 -21.21 28.73
C LYS A 159 -12.41 -22.49 29.09
N TYR A 160 -11.10 -22.51 28.89
CA TYR A 160 -10.25 -23.69 29.02
C TYR A 160 -9.09 -23.44 29.99
N GLY A 161 -8.48 -24.52 30.48
CA GLY A 161 -7.22 -24.44 31.25
C GLY A 161 -6.06 -23.91 30.41
N SER A 162 -5.01 -23.38 31.06
CA SER A 162 -3.91 -22.66 30.38
C SER A 162 -3.20 -23.47 29.28
N GLU A 163 -3.09 -24.80 29.43
CA GLU A 163 -2.40 -25.67 28.47
C GLU A 163 -3.30 -26.03 27.27
N GLU A 164 -4.59 -26.26 27.53
CA GLU A 164 -5.60 -26.54 26.50
C GLU A 164 -6.00 -25.28 25.70
N ALA A 165 -5.99 -24.11 26.36
CA ALA A 165 -6.40 -22.85 25.75
C ALA A 165 -5.55 -22.49 24.53
N GLN A 166 -4.25 -22.79 24.55
CA GLN A 166 -3.36 -22.51 23.43
C GLN A 166 -3.69 -23.37 22.20
N ILE A 167 -3.92 -24.67 22.42
CA ILE A 167 -4.28 -25.60 21.35
C ILE A 167 -5.64 -25.21 20.75
N LYS A 168 -6.65 -24.98 21.61
CA LYS A 168 -8.00 -24.59 21.17
C LYS A 168 -8.04 -23.26 20.45
N ALA A 169 -7.26 -22.28 20.91
CA ALA A 169 -7.14 -20.99 20.23
C ALA A 169 -6.53 -21.15 18.83
N SER A 170 -5.48 -21.97 18.69
CA SER A 170 -4.85 -22.23 17.40
C SER A 170 -5.81 -22.94 16.44
N GLU A 171 -6.51 -23.99 16.91
CA GLU A 171 -7.50 -24.72 16.10
C GLU A 171 -8.60 -23.79 15.59
N LEU A 172 -9.18 -22.98 16.49
CA LEU A 172 -10.28 -22.08 16.17
C LEU A 172 -9.83 -20.94 15.24
N CYS A 173 -8.64 -20.37 15.48
CA CYS A 173 -8.07 -19.31 14.64
C CYS A 173 -7.80 -19.82 13.22
N SER A 174 -7.21 -21.01 13.07
CA SER A 174 -6.96 -21.62 11.76
C SER A 174 -8.27 -21.95 11.02
N MET A 175 -9.27 -22.49 11.72
CA MET A 175 -10.58 -22.75 11.12
C MET A 175 -11.20 -21.47 10.56
N TRP A 176 -11.18 -20.37 11.31
CA TRP A 176 -11.68 -19.09 10.82
C TRP A 176 -10.85 -18.50 9.70
N GLN A 177 -9.52 -18.66 9.73
CA GLN A 177 -8.65 -18.19 8.65
C GLN A 177 -8.98 -18.90 7.32
N GLU A 178 -9.30 -20.19 7.37
CA GLU A 178 -9.75 -20.94 6.19
C GLU A 178 -11.18 -20.59 5.77
N GLU A 179 -12.06 -20.28 6.72
CA GLU A 179 -13.40 -19.78 6.41
C GLU A 179 -13.32 -18.43 5.67
N LEU A 180 -12.40 -17.52 6.05
CA LEU A 180 -12.19 -16.26 5.34
C LEU A 180 -11.75 -16.46 3.86
N LYS A 181 -11.11 -17.59 3.54
CA LYS A 181 -10.68 -17.94 2.18
C LYS A 181 -11.79 -18.62 1.37
N ASN A 182 -12.85 -19.08 2.03
CA ASN A 182 -13.89 -19.90 1.41
C ASN A 182 -14.72 -19.08 0.42
N PRO A 183 -14.69 -19.37 -0.89
CA PRO A 183 -15.48 -18.64 -1.88
C PRO A 183 -16.99 -18.78 -1.67
N ALA A 184 -17.45 -19.86 -1.03
CA ALA A 184 -18.86 -20.07 -0.73
C ALA A 184 -19.38 -19.16 0.39
N TRP A 185 -18.49 -18.58 1.20
CA TRP A 185 -18.81 -17.61 2.22
C TRP A 185 -18.28 -16.24 1.79
N HIS A 186 -19.01 -15.60 0.86
CA HIS A 186 -18.66 -14.33 0.24
C HIS A 186 -19.66 -13.22 0.58
N PRO A 187 -19.71 -12.74 1.83
CA PRO A 187 -20.53 -11.57 2.14
C PRO A 187 -19.92 -10.35 1.46
N GLU A 188 -20.60 -9.78 0.45
CA GLU A 188 -20.16 -8.52 -0.19
C GLU A 188 -20.07 -7.37 0.83
N VAL A 189 -20.85 -7.47 1.91
CA VAL A 189 -20.81 -6.60 3.07
C VAL A 189 -20.93 -7.49 4.31
N ILE A 190 -19.98 -7.41 5.25
CA ILE A 190 -20.23 -7.91 6.61
C ILE A 190 -21.37 -7.09 7.16
N ASN A 191 -22.56 -7.67 7.21
CA ASN A 191 -23.64 -7.14 8.02
C ASN A 191 -23.65 -7.88 9.36
N GLU A 192 -24.11 -7.21 10.41
CA GLU A 192 -24.30 -7.82 11.72
C GLU A 192 -25.28 -9.00 11.69
N ASN A 193 -25.94 -9.26 10.55
CA ASN A 193 -26.89 -10.33 10.33
C ASN A 193 -26.30 -11.63 9.79
N ASP A 194 -25.01 -11.67 9.46
CA ASP A 194 -24.35 -12.92 9.07
C ASP A 194 -24.47 -13.96 10.19
N LYS A 195 -25.05 -15.12 9.85
CA LYS A 195 -25.35 -16.16 10.83
C LYS A 195 -24.09 -16.71 11.48
N LYS A 196 -22.99 -16.87 10.73
CA LYS A 196 -21.73 -17.40 11.26
C LYS A 196 -21.08 -16.40 12.21
N LEU A 197 -21.03 -15.11 11.85
CA LEU A 197 -20.48 -14.06 12.72
C LEU A 197 -21.34 -13.80 13.96
N LYS A 198 -22.67 -13.89 13.85
CA LYS A 198 -23.57 -13.85 15.02
C LYS A 198 -23.27 -14.99 15.99
N THR A 199 -23.18 -16.22 15.49
CA THR A 199 -22.83 -17.39 16.30
C THR A 199 -21.45 -17.22 16.94
N LEU A 200 -20.45 -16.76 16.16
CA LEU A 200 -19.11 -16.48 16.67
C LEU A 200 -19.12 -15.50 17.84
N LYS A 201 -19.85 -14.39 17.70
CA LYS A 201 -19.95 -13.35 18.73
C LYS A 201 -20.65 -13.84 19.99
N VAL A 202 -21.72 -14.65 19.84
CA VAL A 202 -22.46 -15.22 20.98
C VAL A 202 -21.63 -16.28 21.70
N GLU A 203 -20.97 -17.17 20.97
CA GLU A 203 -20.22 -18.27 21.55
C GLU A 203 -18.90 -17.80 22.16
N TRP A 204 -18.16 -16.93 21.47
CA TRP A 204 -16.76 -16.63 21.78
C TRP A 204 -16.50 -15.18 22.18
N GLY A 205 -17.52 -14.32 22.12
CA GLY A 205 -17.46 -12.94 22.54
C GLY A 205 -16.99 -11.97 21.45
N ILE A 206 -17.02 -10.68 21.79
CA ILE A 206 -16.72 -9.58 20.86
C ILE A 206 -15.27 -9.59 20.36
N GLY A 207 -14.31 -10.02 21.17
CA GLY A 207 -12.88 -9.97 20.80
C GLY A 207 -12.53 -10.82 19.58
N ILE A 208 -12.99 -12.08 19.54
CA ILE A 208 -12.79 -12.95 18.37
C ILE A 208 -13.58 -12.40 17.17
N PHE A 209 -14.81 -11.94 17.38
CA PHE A 209 -15.62 -11.33 16.32
C PHE A 209 -14.87 -10.15 15.67
N ASP A 210 -14.36 -9.20 16.45
CA ASP A 210 -13.64 -8.03 15.95
C ASP A 210 -12.37 -8.44 15.18
N ALA A 211 -11.64 -9.44 15.67
CA ALA A 211 -10.43 -9.95 15.01
C ALA A 211 -10.74 -10.57 13.63
N VAL A 212 -11.82 -11.34 13.51
CA VAL A 212 -12.25 -11.94 12.23
C VAL A 212 -12.76 -10.86 11.28
N VAL A 213 -13.55 -9.91 11.76
CA VAL A 213 -14.07 -8.79 10.94
C VAL A 213 -12.93 -7.92 10.44
N ALA A 214 -11.95 -7.60 11.28
CA ALA A 214 -10.78 -6.84 10.88
C ALA A 214 -9.98 -7.56 9.78
N ALA A 215 -9.69 -8.85 9.96
CA ALA A 215 -9.01 -9.64 8.94
C ALA A 215 -9.79 -9.71 7.62
N PHE A 216 -11.12 -9.87 7.68
CA PHE A 216 -11.96 -9.84 6.50
C PHE A 216 -11.92 -8.49 5.76
N MET A 217 -12.02 -7.38 6.50
CA MET A 217 -11.92 -6.04 5.92
C MET A 217 -10.56 -5.83 5.24
N GLU A 218 -9.48 -6.30 5.86
CA GLU A 218 -8.14 -6.24 5.27
C GLU A 218 -8.03 -7.11 3.99
N LEU A 219 -8.63 -8.30 3.94
CA LEU A 219 -8.67 -9.10 2.71
C LEU A 219 -9.43 -8.38 1.59
N ASN A 220 -10.55 -7.70 1.90
CA ASN A 220 -11.28 -6.89 0.92
C ASN A 220 -10.49 -5.70 0.41
N GLU A 221 -9.75 -5.02 1.28
CA GLU A 221 -8.97 -3.84 0.89
C GLU A 221 -7.73 -4.22 0.08
N TYR A 222 -7.02 -5.29 0.49
CA TYR A 222 -5.70 -5.61 -0.06
C TYR A 222 -5.69 -6.73 -1.09
N ASN A 223 -6.66 -7.65 -1.05
CA ASN A 223 -6.74 -8.79 -1.97
C ASN A 223 -8.19 -9.28 -2.18
N PRO A 224 -9.09 -8.41 -2.69
CA PRO A 224 -10.52 -8.71 -2.78
C PRO A 224 -10.80 -9.96 -3.62
N SER A 225 -10.07 -10.13 -4.73
CA SER A 225 -10.26 -11.29 -5.62
C SER A 225 -9.55 -12.55 -5.14
N GLY A 226 -8.36 -12.42 -4.55
CA GLY A 226 -7.52 -13.57 -4.20
C GLY A 226 -7.83 -14.17 -2.82
N ARG A 227 -8.33 -13.40 -1.87
CA ARG A 227 -8.73 -13.86 -0.51
C ARG A 227 -7.65 -14.55 0.32
N TYR A 228 -6.38 -14.42 -0.06
CA TYR A 228 -5.24 -14.89 0.74
C TYR A 228 -4.48 -13.71 1.35
N GLU A 229 -3.72 -14.01 2.40
CA GLU A 229 -2.99 -13.01 3.17
C GLU A 229 -1.88 -12.37 2.33
N VAL A 230 -1.83 -11.04 2.32
CA VAL A 230 -0.81 -10.29 1.56
C VAL A 230 0.14 -9.59 2.52
N ASN A 231 1.43 -9.61 2.21
CA ASN A 231 2.41 -8.91 3.02
C ASN A 231 2.48 -7.45 2.58
N GLU A 232 2.42 -6.53 3.54
CA GLU A 232 2.52 -5.10 3.29
C GLU A 232 3.54 -4.45 4.23
N LEU A 233 4.22 -3.39 3.75
CA LEU A 233 5.06 -2.56 4.60
C LEU A 233 4.15 -1.71 5.49
N TRP A 234 4.26 -1.88 6.79
CA TRP A 234 3.35 -1.29 7.75
C TRP A 234 4.06 -0.41 8.76
N ASN A 235 3.45 0.73 9.08
CA ASN A 235 3.83 1.56 10.22
C ASN A 235 2.90 1.22 11.38
N PHE A 236 3.42 0.46 12.34
CA PHE A 236 2.68 0.01 13.53
C PHE A 236 2.43 1.14 14.53
N LYS A 237 3.20 2.23 14.48
CA LYS A 237 2.95 3.40 15.34
C LYS A 237 1.69 4.16 14.88
N ASP A 238 1.59 4.39 13.58
CA ASP A 238 0.49 5.17 12.99
C ASP A 238 -0.66 4.30 12.49
N ASN A 239 -0.56 2.97 12.68
CA ASN A 239 -1.46 1.94 12.18
C ASN A 239 -1.90 2.14 10.72
N LYS A 240 -0.94 2.35 9.83
CA LYS A 240 -1.18 2.56 8.39
C LYS A 240 -0.05 2.02 7.52
N LYS A 241 -0.34 1.89 6.22
CA LYS A 241 0.67 1.54 5.21
C LYS A 241 1.87 2.48 5.27
N ALA A 242 3.06 1.91 5.30
CA ALA A 242 4.30 2.67 5.40
C ALA A 242 4.69 3.28 4.05
N LEU A 243 4.97 4.58 4.06
CA LEU A 243 5.52 5.30 2.91
C LEU A 243 6.94 4.82 2.61
N LEU A 244 7.24 4.49 1.35
CA LEU A 244 8.56 3.99 0.93
C LEU A 244 9.72 4.91 1.38
N LYS A 245 9.55 6.24 1.27
CA LYS A 245 10.52 7.23 1.77
C LYS A 245 10.85 7.05 3.26
N LYS A 246 9.83 6.75 4.08
CA LYS A 246 9.98 6.52 5.53
C LYS A 246 10.61 5.15 5.80
N VAL A 247 10.23 4.12 5.03
CA VAL A 247 10.80 2.77 5.13
C VAL A 247 12.31 2.79 4.85
N ILE A 248 12.74 3.40 3.73
CA ILE A 248 14.16 3.52 3.36
C ILE A 248 14.92 4.30 4.44
N SER A 249 14.37 5.44 4.87
CA SER A 249 14.94 6.24 5.96
C SER A 249 15.10 5.43 7.25
N TYR A 250 14.12 4.59 7.58
CA TYR A 250 14.14 3.73 8.74
C TYR A 250 15.24 2.67 8.65
N ILE A 251 15.36 1.97 7.52
CA ILE A 251 16.43 0.99 7.29
C ILE A 251 17.81 1.67 7.42
N LEU A 252 18.03 2.80 6.75
CA LEU A 252 19.31 3.53 6.80
C LEU A 252 19.69 4.01 8.20
N LYS A 253 18.70 4.43 9.02
CA LYS A 253 18.94 4.80 10.42
C LYS A 253 19.37 3.58 11.26
N ASN A 254 18.70 2.45 11.10
CA ASN A 254 19.03 1.21 11.82
C ASN A 254 20.37 0.61 11.40
N LEU A 255 20.70 0.62 10.10
CA LEU A 255 22.02 0.17 9.63
C LEU A 255 23.16 1.01 10.23
N ARG A 256 22.96 2.33 10.36
CA ARG A 256 23.95 3.22 11.00
C ARG A 256 24.10 2.97 12.50
N SER A 257 23.00 2.70 13.22
CA SER A 257 23.08 2.40 14.65
C SER A 257 23.83 1.09 14.91
N LEU A 258 23.65 0.08 14.05
CA LEU A 258 24.37 -1.19 14.13
C LEU A 258 25.87 -1.04 13.87
N LYS A 259 26.28 -0.20 12.92
CA LYS A 259 27.70 0.11 12.69
C LYS A 259 28.36 0.75 13.92
N ARG A 260 27.67 1.67 14.60
CA ARG A 260 28.19 2.31 15.82
C ARG A 260 28.33 1.34 17.00
N LYS A 261 27.37 0.42 17.18
CA LYS A 261 27.45 -0.61 18.22
C LYS A 261 28.63 -1.57 18.02
N ARG A 262 29.00 -1.89 16.77
CA ARG A 262 30.19 -2.69 16.46
C ARG A 262 31.50 -1.93 16.69
N GLY A 263 31.52 -0.60 16.52
CA GLY A 263 32.69 0.25 16.78
C GLY A 263 32.91 0.67 18.23
N HIS A 264 31.97 0.40 19.13
CA HIS A 264 32.09 0.64 20.59
C HIS A 264 32.20 -0.66 21.40
N GLY A 265 32.39 -1.80 20.73
CA GLY A 265 32.51 -3.11 21.35
C GLY A 265 33.72 -3.87 20.80
N SER A 266 34.92 -3.32 20.98
CA SER A 266 36.16 -4.09 20.91
C SER A 266 36.83 -4.01 22.28
N TYR A 267 36.58 -5.04 23.11
CA TYR A 267 37.45 -5.66 24.11
C TYR A 267 36.57 -6.51 25.05
N PHE A 268 35.93 -7.55 24.51
CA PHE A 268 35.57 -8.71 25.33
C PHE A 268 35.93 -9.97 24.53
N PHE A 269 36.90 -10.68 25.08
CA PHE A 269 37.33 -12.01 24.68
C PHE A 269 36.12 -12.95 24.57
N TYR A 270 36.00 -13.67 23.45
CA TYR A 270 35.29 -14.94 23.39
C TYR A 270 36.32 -16.05 23.14
N PRO A 271 36.55 -16.98 24.07
CA PRO A 271 37.06 -18.30 23.74
C PRO A 271 35.89 -19.22 23.34
N PHE A 272 36.24 -20.34 22.71
CA PHE A 272 35.38 -21.45 22.27
C PHE A 272 34.86 -21.40 20.82
N CYS A 273 35.80 -21.55 19.88
CA CYS A 273 35.60 -22.50 18.79
C CYS A 273 35.98 -23.90 19.31
N ASN A 274 35.03 -24.83 19.34
CA ASN A 274 35.29 -26.26 19.48
C ASN A 274 34.63 -26.99 18.32
N HIS A 275 35.33 -28.02 17.83
CA HIS A 275 34.99 -28.97 16.77
C HIS A 275 35.18 -28.49 15.32
N VAL A 276 35.95 -29.14 14.44
CA VAL A 276 36.73 -30.39 14.47
C VAL A 276 37.87 -30.21 13.46
N CYS A 277 39.12 -30.46 13.88
CA CYS A 277 40.28 -30.60 13.00
C CYS A 277 40.15 -31.90 12.20
N ILE A 278 40.02 -31.79 10.87
CA ILE A 278 40.35 -32.90 9.97
C ILE A 278 41.86 -32.85 9.73
N THR A 279 42.50 -33.92 10.14
CA THR A 279 43.93 -34.22 9.98
C THR A 279 44.30 -34.39 8.50
N CYS A 280 45.29 -33.65 8.02
CA CYS A 280 46.16 -34.08 6.92
C CYS A 280 47.62 -33.82 7.33
N PRO A 281 48.47 -34.85 7.46
CA PRO A 281 49.87 -34.68 7.79
C PRO A 281 50.72 -34.45 6.53
N ASN A 282 51.70 -33.55 6.66
CA ASN A 282 53.00 -33.48 5.98
C ASN A 282 53.10 -33.82 4.48
N LEU A 283 53.65 -32.89 3.70
CA LEU A 283 55.08 -32.95 3.37
C LEU A 283 55.57 -31.61 2.81
N SER A 284 56.68 -31.16 3.39
CA SER A 284 57.56 -30.10 2.89
C SER A 284 58.21 -30.49 1.55
N SER A 285 58.93 -29.52 0.96
CA SER A 285 59.81 -29.56 -0.23
C SER A 285 59.06 -29.20 -1.53
N PHE A 286 59.40 -28.17 -2.32
CA PHE A 286 60.73 -27.67 -2.71
C PHE A 286 60.68 -26.17 -3.04
N LEU A 287 61.79 -25.50 -2.70
CA LEU A 287 62.26 -24.26 -3.32
C LEU A 287 62.69 -24.55 -4.76
N PHE A 288 62.05 -23.90 -5.74
CA PHE A 288 62.61 -23.07 -6.83
C PHE A 288 61.48 -22.67 -7.78
#